data_AF-A0A915C557-F1
#
_entry.id   AF-A0A915C557-F1
#
_cell.length_a   1.000
_cell.length_b   1.000
_cell.length_c   1.000
_cell.angle_alpha   90.00
_cell.angle_beta   90.00
_cell.angle_gamma   90.00
#
_symmetry.space_group_name_H-M   'P 1'
#
loop_
_entity.id
_entity.type
_entity.pdbx_description
1 polymer ?
#
loop_
_entity_poly.entity_id
_entity_poly.type
_entity_poly.pdbx_seq_one_letter_code
_entity_poly.pdbx_strand_id
1 'polypeptide(L)'
;MGQRIVVSDSQESLHFMRYKKQDNQLSVFCDDTSPRFVTCICILDYDTVAVGDRFGSIAVLRLPKGVTEEVQEDPTGVRALWDRGNLNGASQKVEHIGQFYIGDTVTSMQKTSLVPGANDCLVYTTISGTIGMLVPFVSRDEFDFFQNLEMHLRVEFPPLCGRDHLAFRSFYFPVKCIIDGDLCEQYALMPLDKQKAVAEELGRKPAEIHKKLEDIRTRYAF
;
A
#
# COMPACT_ATOMS: atom_id res chain seq x y z
N MET A 1 4.26 -19.13 13.57
CA MET A 1 4.26 -18.90 12.11
C MET A 1 3.46 -20.02 11.48
N GLY A 2 2.37 -19.63 10.80
CA GLY A 2 1.16 -20.43 10.66
C GLY A 2 1.12 -21.32 9.41
N GLN A 3 0.03 -22.08 9.30
CA GLN A 3 -0.28 -22.97 8.18
C GLN A 3 -0.74 -22.22 6.92
N ARG A 4 -0.57 -20.89 6.88
CA ARG A 4 -0.93 -20.03 5.75
C ARG A 4 0.22 -19.89 4.79
N ILE A 5 -0.10 -19.97 3.51
CA ILE A 5 0.82 -19.75 2.41
C ILE A 5 0.23 -18.63 1.57
N VAL A 6 1.05 -17.61 1.28
CA VAL A 6 0.71 -16.53 0.37
C VAL A 6 1.37 -16.85 -0.96
N VAL A 7 0.55 -17.04 -1.99
CA VAL A 7 1.01 -17.26 -3.36
C VAL A 7 0.76 -15.98 -4.15
N SER A 8 1.76 -15.55 -4.90
CA SER A 8 1.60 -14.48 -5.89
C SER A 8 1.59 -15.10 -7.28
N ASP A 9 0.56 -14.78 -8.04
CA ASP A 9 0.46 -15.14 -9.44
C ASP A 9 1.03 -14.03 -10.32
N SER A 10 1.57 -14.41 -11.47
CA SER A 10 2.17 -13.48 -12.44
C SER A 10 1.19 -12.49 -13.07
N GLN A 11 -0.12 -12.73 -12.96
CA GLN A 11 -1.18 -11.92 -13.53
C GLN A 11 -2.38 -11.74 -12.56
N GLU A 12 -2.72 -12.75 -11.78
CA GLU A 12 -3.92 -12.79 -10.94
C GLU A 12 -3.64 -12.49 -9.46
N SER A 13 -2.68 -11.59 -9.18
CA SER A 13 -2.42 -11.03 -7.84
C SER A 13 -2.16 -12.11 -6.77
N LEU A 14 -2.75 -11.97 -5.57
CA LEU A 14 -2.51 -12.85 -4.43
C LEU A 14 -3.58 -13.92 -4.23
N HIS A 15 -3.12 -15.09 -3.82
CA HIS A 15 -3.94 -16.20 -3.35
C HIS A 15 -3.46 -16.63 -1.96
N PHE A 16 -4.37 -16.64 -0.99
CA PHE A 16 -4.13 -17.17 0.34
C PHE A 16 -4.57 -18.63 0.40
N MET A 17 -3.61 -19.50 0.74
CA MET A 17 -3.79 -20.93 0.82
C MET A 17 -3.55 -21.43 2.24
N ARG A 18 -4.19 -22.54 2.59
CA ARG A 18 -3.94 -23.28 3.82
C ARG A 18 -3.46 -24.69 3.50
N TYR A 19 -2.43 -25.12 4.20
CA TYR A 19 -1.95 -26.51 4.15
C TYR A 19 -2.64 -27.37 5.22
N LYS A 20 -3.42 -28.35 4.77
CA LYS A 20 -4.09 -29.34 5.63
C LYS A 20 -3.22 -30.58 5.74
N LYS A 21 -2.53 -30.72 6.87
CA LYS A 21 -1.58 -31.82 7.12
C LYS A 21 -2.24 -33.21 7.10
N GLN A 22 -3.48 -33.33 7.58
CA GLN A 22 -4.18 -34.62 7.66
C GLN A 22 -4.44 -35.20 6.26
N ASP A 23 -4.81 -34.33 5.32
CA ASP A 23 -5.17 -34.70 3.95
C ASP A 23 -4.01 -34.51 2.95
N ASN A 24 -2.88 -33.97 3.41
CA ASN A 24 -1.76 -33.52 2.58
C ASN A 24 -2.22 -32.64 1.41
N GLN A 25 -3.14 -31.71 1.68
CA GLN A 25 -3.82 -30.89 0.67
C GLN A 25 -3.54 -29.40 0.88
N LEU A 26 -3.41 -28.67 -0.23
CA LEU A 26 -3.43 -27.20 -0.26
C LEU A 26 -4.79 -26.73 -0.76
N SER A 27 -5.46 -25.86 0.00
CA SER A 27 -6.73 -25.26 -0.39
C SER A 27 -6.62 -23.74 -0.40
N VAL A 28 -7.01 -23.11 -1.52
CA VAL A 28 -7.18 -21.65 -1.60
C VAL A 28 -8.44 -21.27 -0.81
N PHE A 29 -8.34 -20.32 0.10
CA PHE A 29 -9.49 -19.85 0.89
C PHE A 29 -9.84 -18.38 0.67
N CYS A 30 -8.91 -17.59 0.14
CA CYS A 30 -9.13 -16.19 -0.19
C CYS A 30 -8.20 -15.74 -1.32
N ASP A 31 -8.68 -14.88 -2.20
CA ASP A 31 -7.93 -14.34 -3.35
C ASP A 31 -8.28 -12.86 -3.60
N ASP A 32 -7.51 -12.21 -4.46
CA ASP A 32 -7.79 -10.85 -4.91
C ASP A 32 -8.95 -10.81 -5.94
N THR A 33 -9.63 -9.68 -6.04
CA THR A 33 -10.62 -9.39 -7.09
C THR A 33 -10.02 -8.70 -8.30
N SER A 34 -8.82 -8.12 -8.17
CA SER A 34 -8.18 -7.32 -9.22
C SER A 34 -6.93 -8.01 -9.74
N PRO A 35 -6.76 -8.16 -11.07
CA PRO A 35 -5.54 -8.71 -11.63
C PRO A 35 -4.38 -7.75 -11.36
N ARG A 36 -3.24 -8.31 -10.93
CA ARG A 36 -1.99 -7.60 -10.71
C ARG A 36 -0.85 -8.46 -11.21
N PHE A 37 0.02 -7.85 -12.00
CA PHE A 37 1.18 -8.52 -12.55
C PHE A 37 2.34 -8.45 -11.56
N VAL A 38 2.24 -9.30 -10.53
CA VAL A 38 3.08 -9.23 -9.34
C VAL A 38 4.55 -9.48 -9.69
N THR A 39 5.42 -8.62 -9.20
CA THR A 39 6.88 -8.76 -9.29
C THR A 39 7.50 -9.13 -7.95
N CYS A 40 6.96 -8.60 -6.86
CA CYS A 40 7.42 -8.90 -5.51
C CYS A 40 6.29 -8.71 -4.49
N ILE A 41 6.42 -9.38 -3.35
CA ILE A 41 5.49 -9.26 -2.22
C ILE A 41 6.27 -9.09 -0.93
N CYS A 42 5.65 -8.47 0.07
CA CYS A 42 6.17 -8.40 1.42
C CYS A 42 5.06 -8.68 2.44
N ILE A 43 5.24 -9.72 3.26
CA ILE A 43 4.31 -10.04 4.34
C ILE A 43 4.52 -9.01 5.46
N LEU A 44 3.50 -8.20 5.73
CA LEU A 44 3.58 -7.13 6.74
C LEU A 44 3.17 -7.61 8.13
N ASP A 45 2.15 -8.47 8.17
CA ASP A 45 1.66 -9.16 9.36
C ASP A 45 0.97 -10.48 8.94
N TYR A 46 0.21 -11.11 9.83
CA TYR A 46 -0.43 -12.41 9.56
C TYR A 46 -1.57 -12.36 8.53
N ASP A 47 -2.18 -11.18 8.35
CA ASP A 47 -3.36 -10.96 7.51
C ASP A 47 -3.07 -10.02 6.34
N THR A 48 -1.93 -9.33 6.34
CA THR A 48 -1.64 -8.20 5.45
C THR A 48 -0.37 -8.40 4.64
N VAL A 49 -0.47 -8.18 3.34
CA VAL A 49 0.61 -8.34 2.37
C VAL A 49 0.70 -7.10 1.49
N ALA A 50 1.90 -6.54 1.35
CA ALA A 50 2.19 -5.54 0.33
C ALA A 50 2.57 -6.22 -0.99
N VAL A 51 2.14 -5.66 -2.10
CA VAL A 51 2.33 -6.18 -3.46
C VAL A 51 2.89 -5.08 -4.35
N GLY A 52 4.00 -5.37 -5.03
CA GLY A 52 4.55 -4.55 -6.10
C GLY A 52 4.26 -5.20 -7.44
N ASP A 53 3.99 -4.40 -8.48
CA ASP A 53 3.70 -4.90 -9.82
C ASP A 53 4.63 -4.34 -10.91
N ARG A 54 4.63 -5.02 -12.07
CA ARG A 54 5.43 -4.68 -13.26
C ARG A 54 5.10 -3.32 -13.88
N PHE A 55 3.95 -2.75 -13.53
CA PHE A 55 3.48 -1.49 -14.10
C PHE A 55 3.82 -0.31 -13.21
N GLY A 56 4.34 -0.58 -12.00
CA GLY A 56 4.85 0.40 -11.06
C GLY A 56 3.83 0.83 -10.02
N SER A 57 2.89 -0.03 -9.67
CA SER A 57 2.02 0.20 -8.51
C SER A 57 2.49 -0.58 -7.29
N ILE A 58 2.19 -0.01 -6.11
CA ILE A 58 2.19 -0.72 -4.84
C ILE A 58 0.76 -0.80 -4.33
N ALA A 59 0.37 -1.98 -3.85
CA ALA A 59 -0.89 -2.22 -3.15
C ALA A 59 -0.64 -2.87 -1.78
N VAL A 60 -1.53 -2.61 -0.83
CA VAL A 60 -1.55 -3.28 0.46
C VAL A 60 -2.89 -4.00 0.59
N LEU A 61 -2.82 -5.33 0.63
CA LEU A 61 -3.97 -6.23 0.65
C LEU A 61 -4.08 -6.88 2.02
N ARG A 62 -5.30 -6.97 2.56
CA ARG A 62 -5.58 -7.52 3.88
C ARG A 62 -6.71 -8.54 3.82
N LEU A 63 -6.56 -9.66 4.52
CA LEU A 63 -7.67 -10.60 4.72
C LEU A 63 -8.81 -9.93 5.50
N PRO A 64 -10.07 -10.14 5.11
CA PRO A 64 -11.21 -9.59 5.84
C PRO A 64 -11.28 -10.19 7.26
N LYS A 65 -11.85 -9.42 8.19
CA LYS A 65 -12.07 -9.91 9.55
C LYS A 65 -13.03 -11.10 9.52
N GLY A 66 -12.70 -12.17 10.24
CA GLY A 66 -13.52 -13.37 10.32
C GLY A 66 -13.38 -14.32 9.12
N VAL A 67 -12.31 -14.19 8.33
CA VAL A 67 -12.00 -15.13 7.24
C VAL A 67 -11.95 -16.57 7.76
N THR A 68 -12.66 -17.47 7.07
CA THR A 68 -12.65 -18.90 7.37
C THR A 68 -11.59 -19.58 6.52
N GLU A 69 -10.59 -20.17 7.17
CA GLU A 69 -9.49 -20.84 6.46
C GLU A 69 -9.77 -22.32 6.16
N GLU A 70 -10.74 -22.90 6.85
CA GLU A 70 -11.15 -24.31 6.69
C GLU A 70 -12.21 -24.43 5.60
N VAL A 71 -11.75 -24.39 4.35
CA VAL A 71 -12.62 -24.67 3.20
C VAL A 71 -12.79 -26.18 3.10
N GLN A 72 -13.99 -26.71 3.36
CA GLN A 72 -14.29 -28.13 3.14
C GLN A 72 -14.69 -28.34 1.68
N GLU A 73 -13.79 -28.90 0.88
CA GLU A 73 -14.17 -29.41 -0.44
C GLU A 73 -15.12 -30.59 -0.26
N ASP A 74 -16.35 -30.49 -0.75
CA ASP A 74 -17.32 -31.57 -0.71
C ASP A 74 -16.99 -32.62 -1.80
N PRO A 75 -16.56 -33.83 -1.43
CA PRO A 75 -16.19 -34.88 -2.39
C PRO A 75 -17.38 -35.38 -3.21
N THR A 76 -18.61 -35.12 -2.77
CA THR A 76 -19.85 -35.58 -3.41
C THR A 76 -20.40 -34.61 -4.45
N GLY A 77 -19.85 -33.39 -4.52
CA GLY A 77 -20.30 -32.34 -5.43
C GLY A 77 -21.67 -31.72 -5.10
N VAL A 78 -22.31 -32.10 -4.00
CA VAL A 78 -23.67 -31.65 -3.63
C VAL A 78 -23.65 -30.21 -3.10
N ARG A 79 -22.59 -29.80 -2.38
CA ARG A 79 -22.34 -28.40 -1.97
C ARG A 79 -21.81 -27.51 -3.10
N ALA A 80 -21.38 -28.07 -4.24
CA ALA A 80 -20.78 -27.31 -5.34
C ALA A 80 -21.71 -26.28 -6.01
N LEU A 81 -23.02 -26.30 -5.70
CA LEU A 81 -23.97 -25.28 -6.13
C LEU A 81 -23.92 -24.00 -5.27
N TRP A 82 -23.55 -24.10 -3.99
CA TRP A 82 -23.47 -22.99 -3.03
C TRP A 82 -22.03 -22.55 -2.76
N ASP A 83 -21.07 -23.43 -2.99
CA ASP A 83 -19.63 -23.18 -2.89
C ASP A 83 -19.02 -22.75 -4.23
N ARG A 84 -19.85 -22.20 -5.13
CA ARG A 84 -19.35 -21.52 -6.34
C ARG A 84 -18.57 -20.31 -5.86
N GLY A 85 -17.26 -20.47 -5.77
CA GLY A 85 -16.37 -19.41 -5.37
C GLY A 85 -16.63 -18.13 -6.18
N ASN A 86 -16.33 -16.99 -5.56
CA ASN A 86 -16.79 -15.72 -6.09
C ASN A 86 -15.88 -15.30 -7.25
N LEU A 87 -16.46 -14.77 -8.34
CA LEU A 87 -15.71 -14.31 -9.52
C LEU A 87 -14.78 -15.38 -10.14
N ASN A 88 -15.23 -16.64 -10.22
CA ASN A 88 -14.42 -17.78 -10.69
C ASN A 88 -13.16 -18.08 -9.86
N GLY A 89 -13.07 -17.57 -8.64
CA GLY A 89 -11.94 -17.76 -7.72
C GLY A 89 -12.42 -18.25 -6.35
N ALA A 90 -11.72 -17.89 -5.27
CA ALA A 90 -12.15 -18.26 -3.92
C ALA A 90 -13.44 -17.53 -3.50
N SER A 91 -14.18 -18.08 -2.53
CA SER A 91 -15.42 -17.48 -2.02
C SER A 91 -15.19 -16.18 -1.25
N GLN A 92 -14.03 -16.03 -0.60
CA GLN A 92 -13.67 -14.86 0.20
C GLN A 92 -12.65 -14.01 -0.55
N LYS A 93 -12.78 -12.69 -0.45
CA LYS A 93 -11.92 -11.74 -1.17
C LYS A 93 -11.16 -10.83 -0.23
N VAL A 94 -9.92 -10.48 -0.61
CA VAL A 94 -9.09 -9.56 0.16
C VAL A 94 -9.61 -8.12 0.09
N GLU A 95 -9.34 -7.36 1.13
CA GLU A 95 -9.59 -5.92 1.18
C GLU A 95 -8.34 -5.16 0.70
N HIS A 96 -8.52 -4.21 -0.22
CA HIS A 96 -7.47 -3.28 -0.63
C HIS A 96 -7.43 -2.15 0.38
N ILE A 97 -6.40 -2.10 1.23
CA ILE A 97 -6.28 -1.08 2.29
C ILE A 97 -5.28 0.03 1.94
N GLY A 98 -4.44 -0.18 0.93
CA GLY A 98 -3.53 0.83 0.39
C GLY A 98 -3.34 0.63 -1.12
N GLN A 99 -3.25 1.73 -1.86
CA GLN A 99 -2.99 1.72 -3.31
C GLN A 99 -2.24 2.99 -3.70
N PHE A 100 -1.14 2.85 -4.44
CA PHE A 100 -0.37 3.99 -4.89
C PHE A 100 0.42 3.67 -6.16
N TYR A 101 0.39 4.58 -7.13
CA TYR A 101 1.20 4.47 -8.33
C TYR A 101 2.55 5.17 -8.15
N ILE A 102 3.63 4.40 -8.20
CA ILE A 102 5.01 4.89 -8.10
C ILE A 102 5.45 5.50 -9.43
N GLY A 103 5.07 4.89 -10.56
CA GLY A 103 5.56 5.28 -11.89
C GLY A 103 6.75 4.48 -12.39
N ASP A 104 7.24 3.54 -11.59
CA ASP A 104 8.37 2.68 -11.94
C ASP A 104 8.20 1.27 -11.39
N THR A 105 8.69 0.27 -12.12
CA THR A 105 8.50 -1.15 -11.79
C THR A 105 9.14 -1.47 -10.45
N VAL A 106 8.35 -1.95 -9.50
CA VAL A 106 8.84 -2.35 -8.16
C VAL A 106 9.50 -3.72 -8.28
N THR A 107 10.72 -3.87 -7.78
CA THR A 107 11.53 -5.09 -7.94
C THR A 107 11.75 -5.84 -6.62
N SER A 108 11.79 -5.12 -5.50
CA SER A 108 11.84 -5.73 -4.18
C SER A 108 11.12 -4.88 -3.14
N MET A 109 10.67 -5.53 -2.06
CA MET A 109 10.08 -4.88 -0.90
C MET A 109 10.51 -5.60 0.38
N GLN A 110 10.78 -4.84 1.43
CA GLN A 110 11.16 -5.37 2.72
C GLN A 110 10.61 -4.49 3.85
N LYS A 111 9.87 -5.13 4.76
CA LYS A 111 9.52 -4.54 6.04
C LYS A 111 10.75 -4.58 6.96
N THR A 112 11.22 -3.42 7.39
CA THR A 112 12.39 -3.30 8.26
C THR A 112 12.40 -1.98 9.00
N SER A 113 13.19 -1.91 10.07
CA SER A 113 13.58 -0.66 10.71
C SER A 113 14.95 -0.24 10.17
N LEU A 114 15.09 0.99 9.69
CA LEU A 114 16.36 1.54 9.17
C LEU A 114 17.22 2.19 10.26
N VAL A 115 16.58 2.57 11.38
CA VAL A 115 17.22 3.25 12.51
C VAL A 115 17.01 2.40 13.76
N PRO A 116 18.06 2.10 14.55
CA PRO A 116 17.90 1.34 15.79
C PRO A 116 16.85 1.97 16.72
N GLY A 117 15.81 1.21 17.06
CA GLY A 117 14.72 1.66 17.93
C GLY A 117 13.58 2.41 17.23
N ALA A 118 13.66 2.64 15.91
CA ALA A 118 12.56 3.19 15.12
C ALA A 118 11.51 2.13 14.77
N ASN A 119 10.31 2.61 14.44
CA ASN A 119 9.22 1.78 13.93
C ASN A 119 9.58 1.17 12.57
N ASP A 120 9.02 0.00 12.29
CA ASP A 120 9.16 -0.62 10.97
C ASP A 120 8.51 0.23 9.88
N CYS A 121 9.20 0.29 8.73
CA CYS A 121 8.69 0.84 7.48
C CYS A 121 8.75 -0.23 6.39
N LEU A 122 8.07 0.02 5.27
CA LEU A 122 8.20 -0.82 4.08
C LEU A 122 9.12 -0.13 3.09
N VAL A 123 10.35 -0.64 2.96
CA VAL A 123 11.31 -0.18 1.96
C VAL A 123 11.03 -0.91 0.65
N TYR A 124 11.09 -0.19 -0.47
CA TYR A 124 10.97 -0.78 -1.80
C TYR A 124 12.08 -0.28 -2.71
N THR A 125 12.41 -1.10 -3.71
CA THR A 125 13.32 -0.72 -4.80
C THR A 125 12.63 -0.86 -6.14
N THR A 126 13.09 -0.11 -7.14
CA THR A 126 12.54 -0.13 -8.48
C THR A 126 13.60 -0.47 -9.54
N ILE A 127 13.16 -0.80 -10.76
CA ILE A 127 14.06 -1.14 -11.87
C ILE A 127 14.95 0.02 -12.30
N SER A 128 14.49 1.27 -12.18
CA SER A 128 15.29 2.45 -12.52
C SER A 128 16.24 2.90 -11.39
N GLY A 129 16.31 2.13 -10.30
CA GLY A 129 17.23 2.38 -9.19
C GLY A 129 16.66 3.28 -8.08
N THR A 130 15.36 3.58 -8.08
CA THR A 130 14.73 4.28 -6.95
C THR A 130 14.72 3.38 -5.73
N ILE A 131 15.11 3.93 -4.58
CA ILE A 131 14.91 3.34 -3.26
C ILE A 131 13.92 4.24 -2.54
N GLY A 132 12.73 3.73 -2.24
CA GLY A 132 11.70 4.48 -1.57
C GLY A 132 11.18 3.75 -0.33
N MET A 133 10.31 4.41 0.41
CA MET A 133 9.74 3.86 1.63
C MET A 133 8.28 4.27 1.81
N LEU A 134 7.47 3.35 2.33
CA LEU A 134 6.15 3.64 2.87
C LEU A 134 6.25 3.61 4.40
N VAL A 135 5.89 4.73 5.02
CA VAL A 135 5.94 4.92 6.47
C VAL A 135 4.53 4.94 7.06
N PRO A 136 4.26 4.22 8.16
CA PRO A 136 2.99 4.32 8.84
C PRO A 136 2.89 5.63 9.64
N PHE A 137 1.74 6.28 9.59
CA PHE A 137 1.44 7.42 10.46
C PHE A 137 1.20 6.94 11.90
N VAL A 138 1.64 7.75 12.86
CA VAL A 138 1.49 7.41 14.30
C VAL A 138 0.08 7.71 14.79
N SER A 139 -0.59 8.71 14.21
CA SER A 139 -1.94 9.11 14.58
C SER A 139 -2.78 9.50 13.36
N ARG A 140 -4.10 9.49 13.56
CA ARG A 140 -5.05 9.97 12.55
C ARG A 140 -4.84 11.46 12.25
N ASP A 141 -4.60 12.26 13.28
CA ASP A 141 -4.35 13.70 13.14
C ASP A 141 -3.11 13.99 12.28
N GLU A 142 -2.08 13.14 12.38
CA GLU A 142 -0.89 13.26 11.54
C GLU A 142 -1.21 12.94 10.07
N PHE A 143 -1.94 11.85 9.83
CA PHE A 143 -2.43 11.51 8.48
C PHE A 143 -3.26 12.65 7.89
N ASP A 144 -4.24 13.18 8.62
CA ASP A 144 -5.13 14.24 8.16
C ASP A 144 -4.35 15.54 7.88
N PHE A 145 -3.32 15.85 8.69
CA PHE A 145 -2.42 16.96 8.42
C PHE A 145 -1.69 16.83 7.08
N PHE A 146 -1.04 15.68 6.83
CA PHE A 146 -0.29 15.46 5.59
C PHE A 146 -1.22 15.35 4.38
N GLN A 147 -2.44 14.83 4.56
CA GLN A 147 -3.45 14.77 3.51
C GLN A 147 -3.86 16.18 3.07
N ASN A 148 -4.12 17.07 4.03
CA ASN A 148 -4.45 18.46 3.72
C ASN A 148 -3.26 19.19 3.09
N LEU A 149 -2.04 18.99 3.61
CA LEU A 149 -0.83 19.57 3.02
C LEU A 149 -0.66 19.13 1.55
N GLU A 150 -0.77 17.84 1.26
CA GLU A 150 -0.71 17.30 -0.10
C GLU A 150 -1.77 17.95 -1.02
N MET A 151 -3.00 18.10 -0.52
CA MET A 151 -4.07 18.77 -1.28
C MET A 151 -3.74 20.21 -1.65
N HIS A 152 -3.18 21.01 -0.72
CA HIS A 152 -2.77 22.38 -1.02
C HIS A 152 -1.62 22.41 -2.04
N LEU A 153 -0.63 21.53 -1.90
CA LEU A 153 0.51 21.50 -2.82
C LEU A 153 0.12 21.11 -4.25
N ARG A 154 -0.88 20.24 -4.43
CA ARG A 154 -1.40 19.90 -5.76
C ARG A 154 -1.88 21.14 -6.54
N VAL A 155 -2.38 22.15 -5.84
CA VAL A 155 -2.89 23.40 -6.43
C VAL A 155 -1.80 24.45 -6.50
N GLU A 156 -1.07 24.65 -5.41
CA GLU A 156 -0.12 25.76 -5.28
C GLU A 156 1.24 25.49 -5.93
N PHE A 157 1.60 24.22 -6.09
CA PHE A 157 2.85 23.76 -6.68
C PHE A 157 2.62 22.55 -7.60
N PRO A 158 1.87 22.73 -8.71
CA PRO A 158 1.46 21.63 -9.57
C PRO A 158 2.65 21.00 -10.31
N PRO A 159 2.52 19.73 -10.76
CA PRO A 159 3.59 19.06 -11.49
C PRO A 159 4.03 19.83 -12.75
N LEU A 160 5.35 19.96 -12.93
CA LEU A 160 5.97 20.80 -13.97
C LEU A 160 5.51 20.45 -15.39
N CYS A 161 5.29 19.16 -15.68
CA CYS A 161 4.91 18.68 -17.00
C CYS A 161 3.40 18.79 -17.29
N GLY A 162 2.64 19.50 -16.45
CA GLY A 162 1.19 19.72 -16.64
C GLY A 162 0.32 18.48 -16.39
N ARG A 163 0.89 17.40 -15.85
CA ARG A 163 0.13 16.21 -15.44
C ARG A 163 -0.57 16.50 -14.12
N ASP A 164 -1.85 16.14 -14.01
CA ASP A 164 -2.55 16.16 -12.73
C ASP A 164 -1.94 15.12 -11.78
N HIS A 165 -1.58 15.55 -10.57
CA HIS A 165 -0.90 14.72 -9.57
C HIS A 165 -1.77 13.53 -9.13
N LEU A 166 -3.05 13.77 -8.84
CA LEU A 166 -3.96 12.74 -8.36
C LEU A 166 -4.22 11.70 -9.45
N ALA A 167 -4.39 12.14 -10.70
CA ALA A 167 -4.53 11.28 -11.86
C ALA A 167 -3.26 10.47 -12.15
N PHE A 168 -2.07 11.03 -11.86
CA PHE A 168 -0.82 10.27 -11.93
C PHE A 168 -0.75 9.21 -10.84
N ARG A 169 -0.96 9.56 -9.56
CA ARG A 169 -0.91 8.59 -8.44
C ARG A 169 -2.04 7.54 -8.49
N SER A 170 -3.06 7.79 -9.31
CA SER A 170 -4.20 6.90 -9.58
C SER A 170 -4.17 6.24 -10.96
N PHE A 171 -2.99 6.09 -11.59
CA PHE A 171 -2.88 5.72 -13.01
C PHE A 171 -3.64 4.44 -13.41
N TYR A 172 -3.48 3.35 -12.65
CA TYR A 172 -4.17 2.08 -12.91
C TYR A 172 -5.32 1.82 -11.93
N PHE A 173 -5.10 2.13 -10.67
CA PHE A 173 -6.09 2.02 -9.60
C PHE A 173 -6.11 3.33 -8.80
N PRO A 174 -7.29 3.79 -8.35
CA PRO A 174 -7.39 4.99 -7.52
C PRO A 174 -6.49 4.92 -6.30
N VAL A 175 -5.78 6.02 -6.03
CA VAL A 175 -4.95 6.14 -4.81
C VAL A 175 -5.81 5.91 -3.58
N LYS A 176 -5.29 5.14 -2.62
CA LYS A 176 -6.02 4.80 -1.40
C LYS A 176 -5.08 4.79 -0.21
N CYS A 177 -5.40 5.59 0.81
CA CYS A 177 -4.75 5.62 2.13
C CYS A 177 -3.22 5.81 2.11
N ILE A 178 -2.65 6.36 1.04
CA ILE A 178 -1.23 6.67 0.90
C ILE A 178 -1.11 8.13 0.43
N ILE A 179 -0.24 8.89 1.10
CA ILE A 179 0.03 10.31 0.81
C ILE A 179 1.40 10.40 0.14
N ASP A 180 1.50 11.24 -0.89
CA ASP A 180 2.77 11.48 -1.58
C ASP A 180 3.70 12.39 -0.76
N GLY A 181 4.65 11.77 -0.05
CA GLY A 181 5.67 12.47 0.72
C GLY A 181 6.59 13.32 -0.14
N ASP A 182 6.92 12.87 -1.36
CA ASP A 182 7.80 13.60 -2.28
C ASP A 182 7.15 14.91 -2.74
N LEU A 183 5.82 14.93 -2.90
CA LEU A 183 5.09 16.16 -3.14
C LEU A 183 5.15 17.04 -1.89
N CYS A 184 4.84 16.49 -0.71
CA CYS A 184 4.83 17.25 0.55
C CYS A 184 6.17 17.94 0.86
N GLU A 185 7.30 17.27 0.60
CA GLU A 185 8.64 17.85 0.81
C GLU A 185 8.93 19.05 -0.11
N GLN A 186 8.25 19.18 -1.26
CA GLN A 186 8.39 20.34 -2.15
C GLN A 186 7.86 21.64 -1.54
N TYR A 187 7.16 21.57 -0.40
CA TYR A 187 6.75 22.76 0.35
C TYR A 187 7.94 23.69 0.65
N ALA A 188 9.13 23.13 0.92
CA ALA A 188 10.36 23.90 1.14
C ALA A 188 10.88 24.64 -0.10
N LEU A 189 10.49 24.20 -1.29
CA LEU A 189 10.89 24.80 -2.57
C LEU A 189 9.92 25.89 -3.03
N MET A 190 8.75 26.01 -2.40
CA MET A 190 7.77 27.03 -2.75
C MET A 190 8.24 28.44 -2.36
N PRO A 191 7.83 29.49 -3.11
CA PRO A 191 8.00 30.88 -2.68
C PRO A 191 7.47 31.13 -1.26
N LEU A 192 8.15 32.00 -0.50
CA LEU A 192 7.84 32.23 0.93
C LEU A 192 6.42 32.76 1.18
N ASP A 193 5.87 33.53 0.26
CA ASP A 193 4.50 34.00 0.25
C ASP A 193 3.50 32.84 0.13
N LYS A 194 3.73 31.90 -0.79
CA LYS A 194 2.90 30.69 -0.92
C LYS A 194 3.02 29.77 0.28
N GLN A 195 4.24 29.60 0.82
CA GLN A 195 4.43 28.84 2.06
C GLN A 195 3.57 29.42 3.20
N LYS A 196 3.58 30.75 3.36
CA LYS A 196 2.74 31.43 4.36
C LYS A 196 1.25 31.22 4.12
N ALA A 197 0.79 31.32 2.88
CA ALA A 197 -0.62 31.13 2.54
C ALA A 197 -1.10 29.71 2.89
N VAL A 198 -0.36 28.68 2.46
CA VAL A 198 -0.68 27.28 2.79
C VAL A 198 -0.62 27.03 4.31
N ALA A 199 0.37 27.62 5.00
CA ALA A 199 0.48 27.47 6.44
C ALA A 199 -0.71 28.11 7.19
N GLU A 200 -1.18 29.27 6.74
CA GLU A 200 -2.34 29.97 7.28
C GLU A 200 -3.63 29.13 7.10
N GLU A 201 -3.84 28.56 5.91
CA GLU A 201 -4.99 27.67 5.65
C GLU A 201 -4.97 26.41 6.52
N LEU A 202 -3.77 25.89 6.83
CA LEU A 202 -3.58 24.77 7.76
C LEU A 202 -3.64 25.18 9.24
N GLY A 203 -3.78 26.47 9.55
CA GLY A 203 -3.77 26.99 10.92
C GLY A 203 -2.43 26.80 11.63
N ARG A 204 -1.32 26.85 10.89
CA ARG A 204 0.05 26.58 11.36
C ARG A 204 1.01 27.69 10.95
N LYS A 205 2.20 27.68 11.56
CA LYS A 205 3.33 28.50 11.08
C LYS A 205 4.14 27.71 10.05
N PRO A 206 4.75 28.36 9.04
CA PRO A 206 5.62 27.66 8.08
C PRO A 206 6.72 26.81 8.75
N ALA A 207 7.32 27.31 9.83
CA ALA A 207 8.33 26.58 10.59
C ALA A 207 7.80 25.29 11.24
N GLU A 208 6.51 25.24 11.62
CA GLU A 208 5.89 24.04 12.17
C GLU A 208 5.67 22.97 11.10
N ILE A 209 5.36 23.39 9.86
CA ILE A 209 5.23 22.48 8.71
C ILE A 209 6.58 21.88 8.36
N HIS A 210 7.63 22.72 8.23
CA HIS A 210 9.00 22.26 8.01
C HIS A 210 9.44 21.26 9.07
N LYS A 211 9.22 21.59 10.34
CA LYS A 211 9.52 20.68 11.44
C LYS A 211 8.78 19.35 11.33
N LYS A 212 7.48 19.35 10.98
CA LYS A 212 6.70 18.12 10.83
C LYS A 212 7.21 17.24 9.67
N LEU A 213 7.62 17.85 8.56
CA LEU A 213 8.24 17.15 7.42
C LEU A 213 9.58 16.51 7.82
N GLU A 214 10.41 17.23 8.56
CA GLU A 214 11.67 16.69 9.08
C GLU A 214 11.45 15.60 10.15
N ASP A 215 10.48 15.79 11.05
CA ASP A 215 10.16 14.85 12.13
C ASP A 215 9.67 13.49 11.58
N ILE A 216 8.93 13.46 10.46
CA ILE A 216 8.53 12.18 9.83
C ILE A 216 9.72 11.50 9.17
N ARG A 217 10.60 12.24 8.50
CA ARG A 217 11.79 11.67 7.86
C ARG A 217 12.75 11.10 8.90
N THR A 218 13.12 11.89 9.91
CA THR A 218 14.09 11.50 10.95
C THR A 218 13.59 10.34 11.83
N ARG A 219 12.28 10.11 11.94
CA ARG A 219 11.72 8.95 12.64
C ARG A 219 11.98 7.63 11.94
N TYR A 220 12.10 7.62 10.61
CA TYR A 220 12.16 6.39 9.82
C TYR A 220 13.42 6.27 8.96
N ALA A 221 14.10 7.37 8.68
CA ALA A 221 15.20 7.48 7.75
C ALA A 221 16.25 8.50 8.25
N PHE A 222 17.31 8.64 7.46
CA PHE A 222 18.46 9.52 7.69
C PHE A 222 18.39 10.82 6.86
#